data_AF-A0A3N9V9E9-F1
#
_entry.id   AF-A0A3N9V9E9-F1
#
_cell.length_a   1.000
_cell.length_b   1.000
_cell.length_c   1.000
_cell.angle_alpha   90.00
_cell.angle_beta   90.00
_cell.angle_gamma   90.00
#
_symmetry.space_group_name_H-M   'P 1'
#
loop_
_entity.id
_entity.type
_entity.pdbx_description
1 polymer ?
#
loop_
_entity_poly.entity_id
_entity_poly.type
_entity_poly.pdbx_seq_one_letter_code
_entity_poly.pdbx_strand_id
1 'polypeptide(L)' 'MSDTIPPIKVQILGKEYPVSCPTDEQHELLIAARYLDDKMREIRDSGRIIGTERIAVMAALNIAHELLQERQRRLS' A
#
# COMPACT_ATOMS: atom_id res chain seq x y z
N MET A 1 -17.13 27.03 -10.15
CA MET A 1 -16.38 26.86 -8.89
C MET A 1 -15.67 25.53 -9.02
N SER A 2 -14.34 25.51 -8.87
CA SER A 2 -13.56 24.30 -9.06
C SER A 2 -13.63 23.48 -7.77
N ASP A 3 -14.48 22.46 -7.74
CA ASP A 3 -14.56 21.53 -6.62
C ASP A 3 -13.29 20.68 -6.59
N THR A 4 -12.25 21.20 -5.94
CA THR A 4 -11.04 20.41 -5.63
C THR A 4 -11.38 19.47 -4.50
N ILE A 5 -11.57 18.19 -4.82
CA ILE A 5 -11.72 17.13 -3.81
C ILE A 5 -10.44 17.13 -2.95
N PRO A 6 -10.53 17.33 -1.62
CA PRO A 6 -9.36 17.32 -0.76
C PRO A 6 -8.72 15.91 -0.79
N PRO A 7 -7.37 15.82 -0.76
CA PRO A 7 -6.69 14.54 -0.77
C PRO A 7 -7.06 13.74 0.49
N ILE A 8 -7.28 12.44 0.31
CA ILE A 8 -7.47 11.51 1.42
C ILE A 8 -6.12 11.20 2.06
N LYS A 9 -6.11 11.10 3.39
CA LYS A 9 -4.92 10.80 4.17
C LYS A 9 -4.90 9.32 4.51
N VAL A 10 -3.86 8.61 4.08
CA VAL A 10 -3.62 7.21 4.47
C VAL A 10 -2.47 7.12 5.45
N GLN A 11 -2.49 6.13 6.34
CA GLN A 11 -1.42 5.91 7.32
C GLN A 11 -0.62 4.65 7.00
N ILE A 12 0.70 4.80 6.87
CA ILE A 12 1.63 3.71 6.57
C ILE A 12 2.86 3.85 7.48
N LEU A 13 3.16 2.83 8.27
CA LEU A 13 4.16 2.81 9.34
C LEU A 13 4.10 4.03 10.27
N GLY A 14 2.89 4.48 10.59
CA GLY A 14 2.65 5.65 11.46
C GLY A 14 2.96 7.01 10.79
N LYS A 15 3.25 7.03 9.49
CA LYS A 15 3.36 8.25 8.69
C LYS A 15 2.09 8.48 7.89
N GLU A 16 1.69 9.74 7.79
CA GLU A 16 0.54 10.15 6.99
C GLU A 16 0.96 10.50 5.57
N TYR A 17 0.23 9.98 4.58
CA TYR A 17 0.45 10.24 3.17
C TYR A 17 -0.85 10.81 2.55
N PRO A 18 -0.84 12.07 2.07
CA PRO A 18 -1.95 12.61 1.30
C PRO A 18 -1.95 12.01 -0.11
N VAL A 19 -3.08 11.47 -0.54
CA VAL A 19 -3.27 10.85 -1.85
C VAL A 19 -4.48 11.47 -2.53
N SER A 20 -4.31 11.91 -3.77
CA SER A 20 -5.43 12.31 -4.62
C SER A 20 -6.20 11.07 -5.04
N CYS A 21 -7.48 10.98 -4.66
CA CYS A 21 -8.31 9.80 -4.93
C CYS A 21 -9.76 10.24 -5.19
N PRO A 22 -10.40 9.78 -6.28
CA PRO A 22 -11.83 9.96 -6.50
C PRO A 22 -12.65 9.42 -5.33
N THR A 23 -13.77 10.07 -5.00
CA THR A 23 -14.60 9.73 -3.82
C THR A 23 -15.08 8.27 -3.84
N ASP A 24 -15.36 7.73 -5.02
CA ASP A 24 -15.79 6.36 -5.26
C ASP A 24 -14.67 5.32 -5.10
N GLU A 25 -13.40 5.72 -5.18
CA GLU A 25 -12.24 4.83 -5.02
C GLU A 25 -11.61 4.91 -3.63
N GLN A 26 -12.04 5.85 -2.78
CA GLN A 26 -11.42 6.07 -1.46
C GLN A 26 -11.42 4.82 -0.57
N HIS A 27 -12.48 4.02 -0.62
CA HIS A 27 -12.58 2.80 0.16
C HIS A 27 -11.51 1.77 -0.25
N GLU A 28 -11.37 1.52 -1.55
CA GLU A 28 -10.37 0.61 -2.11
C GLU A 28 -8.94 1.10 -1.81
N LEU A 29 -8.71 2.41 -1.88
CA LEU A 29 -7.42 2.99 -1.51
C LEU A 29 -7.09 2.76 -0.03
N LEU A 30 -8.06 2.92 0.88
CA LEU A 30 -7.85 2.66 2.30
C LEU A 30 -7.51 1.19 2.58
N ILE A 31 -8.18 0.26 1.87
CA ILE A 31 -7.86 -1.16 1.94
C ILE A 31 -6.44 -1.42 1.44
N ALA A 32 -6.06 -0.88 0.29
CA ALA A 32 -4.73 -1.03 -0.28
C ALA A 32 -3.64 -0.46 0.65
N ALA A 33 -3.88 0.70 1.26
CA ALA A 33 -2.96 1.32 2.20
C ALA A 33 -2.81 0.49 3.49
N ARG A 34 -3.91 -0.06 4.00
CA ARG A 34 -3.89 -0.99 5.15
C ARG A 34 -3.06 -2.23 4.84
N TYR A 35 -3.26 -2.81 3.66
CA TYR A 35 -2.51 -3.98 3.22
C TYR A 35 -1.01 -3.72 3.11
N LEU A 36 -0.64 -2.57 2.53
CA LEU A 36 0.76 -2.14 2.47
C LEU A 36 1.34 -1.91 3.87
N ASP A 37 0.62 -1.26 4.78
CA ASP A 37 1.05 -1.05 6.18
C ASP A 37 1.35 -2.38 6.88
N ASP A 38 0.44 -3.35 6.77
CA ASP A 38 0.60 -4.66 7.39
C ASP A 38 1.84 -5.40 6.85
N LYS A 39 2.03 -5.43 5.52
CA LYS A 39 3.24 -6.02 4.89
C LYS A 39 4.53 -5.33 5.31
N MET A 40 4.51 -4.00 5.42
CA MET A 40 5.68 -3.24 5.88
C MET A 40 5.99 -3.51 7.36
N ARG A 41 4.97 -3.71 8.21
CA ARG A 41 5.14 -4.09 9.63
C ARG A 41 5.74 -5.49 9.74
N GLU A 42 5.24 -6.47 9.01
CA GLU A 42 5.80 -7.83 9.00
C GLU A 42 7.29 -7.83 8.67
N ILE A 43 7.69 -7.08 7.64
CA ILE A 43 9.10 -6.98 7.23
C ILE A 43 9.93 -6.29 8.31
N ARG A 44 9.44 -5.17 8.86
CA ARG A 44 10.11 -4.43 9.94
C ARG A 44 10.31 -5.32 11.17
N ASP A 45 9.26 -6.01 11.58
CA ASP A 45 9.22 -6.82 12.80
C ASP A 45 10.09 -8.08 12.67
N SER A 46 10.39 -8.52 11.44
CA SER A 46 11.40 -9.56 11.20
C SER A 46 12.83 -9.16 11.56
N GLY A 47 13.12 -7.85 11.68
CA GLY A 47 14.44 -7.31 12.02
C GLY A 47 15.53 -7.50 10.95
N ARG A 48 15.24 -8.21 9.84
CA ARG A 48 16.24 -8.55 8.81
C ARG A 48 16.57 -7.39 7.87
N ILE A 49 15.65 -6.45 7.68
CA ILE A 49 15.80 -5.32 6.77
C ILE A 49 15.74 -4.03 7.59
N ILE A 50 16.78 -3.22 7.45
CA ILE A 50 16.91 -1.94 8.13
C ILE A 50 16.63 -0.81 7.12
N GLY A 51 15.79 0.14 7.53
CA GLY A 51 15.47 1.34 6.77
C GLY A 51 14.08 1.29 6.12
N THR A 52 13.29 2.33 6.38
CA THR A 52 11.88 2.44 5.94
C THR A 52 11.73 2.35 4.42
N GLU A 53 12.64 2.94 3.65
CA GLU A 53 12.62 2.91 2.19
C GLU A 53 12.80 1.49 1.65
N ARG A 54 13.79 0.74 2.18
CA ARG A 54 14.02 -0.66 1.81
C ARG A 54 12.84 -1.54 2.19
N ILE A 55 12.25 -1.31 3.37
CA ILE A 55 11.04 -2.00 3.82
C ILE A 55 9.88 -1.75 2.83
N ALA A 56 9.69 -0.50 2.40
CA ALA A 56 8.64 -0.15 1.43
C ALA A 56 8.84 -0.83 0.08
N VAL A 57 10.08 -0.83 -0.44
CA VAL A 57 10.41 -1.52 -1.71
C VAL A 57 10.15 -3.01 -1.60
N MET A 58 10.56 -3.65 -0.51
CA MET A 58 10.35 -5.08 -0.31
C MET A 58 8.87 -5.44 -0.15
N ALA A 59 8.10 -4.62 0.57
CA ALA A 59 6.66 -4.80 0.69
C ALA A 59 5.98 -4.68 -0.69
N ALA A 60 6.32 -3.65 -1.47
CA ALA A 60 5.77 -3.46 -2.82
C ALA A 60 6.12 -4.63 -3.76
N LEU A 61 7.35 -5.13 -3.72
CA LEU A 61 7.77 -6.29 -4.51
C LEU A 61 6.99 -7.55 -4.13
N ASN A 62 6.80 -7.81 -2.82
CA ASN A 62 6.03 -8.96 -2.35
C ASN A 62 4.57 -8.88 -2.82
N ILE A 63 3.93 -7.73 -2.68
CA ILE A 63 2.54 -7.51 -3.12
C ILE A 63 2.41 -7.68 -4.65
N ALA A 64 3.34 -7.11 -5.42
CA ALA A 64 3.34 -7.28 -6.87
C ALA A 64 3.53 -8.75 -7.28
N HIS A 65 4.39 -9.48 -6.56
CA HIS A 65 4.60 -10.90 -6.81
C HIS A 65 3.34 -11.73 -6.53
N GLU A 66 2.67 -11.49 -5.40
CA GLU A 66 1.39 -12.14 -5.05
C GLU A 66 0.33 -11.88 -6.14
N LEU A 67 0.17 -10.63 -6.59
CA LEU A 67 -0.77 -10.28 -7.65
C LEU A 67 -0.48 -11.02 -8.96
N LEU A 68 0.80 -11.11 -9.35
CA LEU A 68 1.20 -11.79 -10.58
C LEU A 68 0.98 -13.31 -10.49
N GLN A 69 1.27 -13.91 -9.33
CA GLN A 69 0.95 -15.33 -9.10
C GLN A 69 -0.56 -15.59 -9.19
N GLU A 70 -1.38 -14.74 -8.59
CA GLU A 70 -2.84 -14.90 -8.60
C GLU A 70 -3.42 -14.76 -10.01
N ARG A 71 -2.87 -13.85 -10.82
CA ARG A 71 -3.21 -13.73 -12.24
C ARG A 71 -2.80 -14.97 -13.02
N GLN A 72 -1.62 -15.52 -12.77
CA GLN A 72 -1.16 -16.73 -13.44
C GLN A 72 -2.04 -17.94 -13.11
N ARG A 73 -2.42 -18.14 -11.85
CA ARG A 73 -3.31 -19.23 -11.42
C ARG A 73 -4.73 -19.14 -12.01
N ARG A 74 -5.21 -17.93 -12.32
CA ARG A 74 -6.52 -17.73 -12.97
C ARG A 74 -6.50 -18.04 -14.47
N LEU A 75 -5.32 -18.07 -15.09
CA LEU A 75 -5.12 -18.33 -16.52
C LEU A 75 -4.80 -19.80 -16.82
N SER A 76 -4.52 -20.61 -15.80
CA SER A 76 -4.25 -22.06 -15.87
C SER A 76 -5.49 -22.86 -15.51
#